data_AF-A0AB72Z205-F1
#
_entry.id   AF-A0AB72Z205-F1
#
_cell.length_a   1.000
_cell.length_b   1.000
_cell.length_c   1.000
_cell.angle_alpha   90.00
_cell.angle_beta   90.00
_cell.angle_gamma   90.00
#
_symmetry.space_group_name_H-M   'P 1'
#
loop_
_entity.id
_entity.type
_entity.pdbx_description
1 polymer ?
#
loop_
_entity_poly.entity_id
_entity_poly.type
_entity_poly.pdbx_seq_one_letter_code
_entity_poly.pdbx_strand_id
1 'polypeptide(L)'
;MTKKRIVAIVLAVYFCLLGASYFGLHRAQDDWQIAYLRWDQATLISGEIGDIKALKASLKEAGARPEASGYSSPPDTNSLLIWDVWITWWNTRKSYYAVNDETEQHLDYTDAVLNDQCHLEQNKSE
;
A
#
# COMPACT_ATOMS: atom_id res chain seq x y z
N MET A 1 -15.29 41.42 25.03
CA MET A 1 -15.75 40.07 24.60
C MET A 1 -16.04 39.25 25.85
N THR A 2 -17.18 38.56 25.95
CA THR A 2 -17.51 37.78 27.17
C THR A 2 -16.76 36.45 27.17
N LYS A 3 -16.35 35.94 28.35
CA LYS A 3 -15.63 34.65 28.49
C LYS A 3 -16.29 33.50 27.73
N LYS A 4 -17.63 33.44 27.75
CA LYS A 4 -18.43 32.45 27.01
C LYS A 4 -18.22 32.51 25.49
N ARG A 5 -18.09 33.71 24.91
CA ARG A 5 -17.82 33.89 23.47
C ARG A 5 -16.43 33.43 23.08
N ILE A 6 -15.43 33.67 23.93
CA ILE A 6 -14.04 33.22 23.68
C ILE A 6 -13.97 31.69 23.66
N VAL A 7 -14.56 31.02 24.66
CA VAL A 7 -14.60 29.56 24.72
C VAL A 7 -15.31 28.96 23.51
N ALA A 8 -16.44 29.55 23.08
CA ALA A 8 -17.16 29.09 21.90
C ALA A 8 -16.32 29.18 20.62
N ILE A 9 -15.56 30.26 20.43
CA ILE A 9 -14.67 30.43 19.27
C ILE A 9 -13.53 29.40 19.31
N VAL A 10 -12.91 29.17 20.47
CA VAL A 10 -11.82 28.19 20.62
C VAL A 10 -12.32 26.78 20.29
N LEU A 11 -13.50 26.39 20.79
CA LEU A 11 -14.10 25.10 20.47
C LEU A 11 -14.43 24.97 18.97
N ALA A 12 -15.01 26.02 18.37
CA ALA A 12 -15.32 26.00 16.94
C ALA A 12 -14.05 25.80 16.09
N VAL A 13 -12.98 26.54 16.39
CA VAL A 13 -11.69 26.39 15.71
C VAL A 13 -11.13 24.98 15.91
N TYR A 14 -11.19 24.45 17.13
CA TYR A 14 -10.72 23.10 17.41
C TYR A 14 -11.45 22.05 16.57
N PHE A 15 -12.78 22.09 16.52
CA PHE A 15 -13.57 21.14 15.73
C PHE A 15 -13.33 21.29 14.22
N CYS A 16 -13.11 22.52 13.73
CA CYS A 16 -12.69 22.72 12.33
C CYS A 16 -11.35 22.06 12.03
N LEU A 17 -10.36 22.21 12.91
CA LEU A 17 -9.04 21.58 12.74
C LEU A 17 -9.11 20.05 12.86
N LEU A 18 -9.93 19.55 13.79
CA LEU A 18 -10.16 18.11 13.95
C LEU A 18 -10.82 17.54 12.69
N GLY A 19 -11.86 18.19 12.16
CA GLY A 19 -12.52 17.79 10.92
C GLY A 19 -11.58 17.80 9.71
N ALA A 20 -10.74 18.83 9.57
CA ALA A 20 -9.72 18.88 8.52
C ALA A 20 -8.68 17.75 8.65
N SER A 21 -8.30 17.40 9.88
CA SER A 21 -7.35 16.30 10.15
C SER A 21 -7.96 14.95 9.79
N TYR A 22 -9.23 14.71 10.14
CA TYR A 22 -9.96 13.50 9.75
C TYR A 22 -10.14 13.39 8.24
N PHE A 23 -10.42 14.50 7.56
CA PHE A 23 -10.48 14.52 6.09
C PHE A 23 -9.15 14.08 5.47
N GLY A 24 -8.03 14.57 5.99
CA GLY A 24 -6.69 14.14 5.57
C GLY A 24 -6.43 12.66 5.84
N LEU A 25 -6.85 12.15 7.01
CA LEU A 25 -6.77 10.74 7.37
C LEU A 25 -7.57 9.86 6.40
N HIS A 26 -8.83 10.19 6.13
CA HIS A 26 -9.68 9.43 5.22
C HIS A 26 -9.08 9.36 3.82
N ARG A 27 -8.57 10.48 3.30
CA ARG A 27 -7.90 10.47 2.01
C ARG A 27 -6.67 9.53 2.00
N ALA A 28 -5.87 9.52 3.07
CA ALA A 28 -4.73 8.63 3.18
C ALA A 28 -5.17 7.15 3.28
N GLN A 29 -6.29 6.87 3.93
CA GLN A 29 -6.88 5.53 4.00
C GLN A 29 -7.40 5.07 2.63
N ASP A 30 -8.02 5.96 1.85
CA ASP A 30 -8.45 5.68 0.47
C ASP A 30 -7.25 5.36 -0.43
N ASP A 31 -6.20 6.18 -0.39
CA ASP A 31 -4.95 5.94 -1.14
C ASP A 31 -4.32 4.60 -0.75
N TRP A 32 -4.36 4.24 0.54
CA TRP A 32 -3.89 2.96 1.05
C TRP A 32 -4.70 1.78 0.51
N GLN A 33 -6.03 1.90 0.46
CA GLN A 33 -6.89 0.84 -0.11
C GLN A 33 -6.59 0.59 -1.59
N ILE A 34 -6.32 1.66 -2.36
CA ILE A 34 -5.93 1.52 -3.77
C ILE A 34 -4.57 0.81 -3.89
N ALA A 35 -3.60 1.17 -3.04
CA ALA A 35 -2.30 0.49 -3.01
C ALA A 35 -2.46 -1.00 -2.63
N TYR A 36 -3.28 -1.30 -1.63
CA TYR A 36 -3.58 -2.67 -1.22
C TYR A 36 -4.14 -3.53 -2.36
N LEU A 37 -5.08 -2.99 -3.15
CA LEU A 37 -5.63 -3.73 -4.30
C LEU A 37 -4.56 -4.04 -5.36
N ARG A 38 -3.59 -3.13 -5.57
CA ARG A 38 -2.48 -3.36 -6.50
C ARG A 38 -1.52 -4.42 -5.96
N TRP A 39 -1.20 -4.36 -4.67
CA TRP A 39 -0.41 -5.37 -3.99
C TRP A 39 -1.06 -6.76 -4.07
N ASP A 40 -2.37 -6.85 -3.82
CA ASP A 40 -3.13 -8.10 -3.90
C ASP A 40 -3.08 -8.67 -5.33
N GLN A 41 -3.24 -7.83 -6.35
CA GLN A 41 -3.08 -8.26 -7.74
C GLN A 41 -1.65 -8.73 -8.07
N ALA A 42 -0.62 -7.98 -7.65
CA ALA A 42 0.78 -8.33 -7.91
C ALA A 42 1.20 -9.62 -7.20
N THR A 43 0.76 -9.79 -5.95
CA THR A 43 0.99 -11.03 -5.19
C THR A 43 0.31 -12.22 -5.85
N LEU A 44 -0.94 -12.09 -6.31
CA LEU A 44 -1.63 -13.14 -7.07
C LEU A 44 -0.88 -13.50 -8.36
N ILE A 45 -0.55 -12.52 -9.21
CA ILE A 45 0.15 -12.74 -10.48
C ILE A 45 1.49 -13.45 -10.24
N SER A 46 2.31 -12.94 -9.31
CA SER A 46 3.60 -13.57 -9.00
C SER A 46 3.46 -14.99 -8.44
N GLY A 47 2.31 -15.31 -7.81
CA GLY A 47 1.98 -16.65 -7.36
C GLY A 47 1.64 -17.58 -8.52
N GLU A 48 0.74 -17.15 -9.40
CA GLU A 48 0.33 -17.92 -10.58
C GLU A 48 1.52 -18.23 -11.48
N ILE A 49 2.44 -17.28 -11.65
CA ILE A 49 3.68 -17.47 -12.42
C ILE A 49 4.55 -18.60 -11.84
N GLY A 50 4.61 -18.73 -10.52
CA GLY A 50 5.32 -19.82 -9.84
C GLY A 50 4.77 -21.21 -10.15
N ASP A 51 3.48 -21.31 -10.48
CA ASP A 51 2.77 -22.57 -10.74
C ASP A 51 2.81 -22.98 -12.23
N ILE A 52 3.21 -22.08 -13.12
CA ILE A 52 3.30 -22.36 -14.56
C ILE A 52 4.53 -23.24 -14.85
N LYS A 53 4.27 -24.51 -15.19
CA LYS A 53 5.32 -25.51 -15.50
C LYS A 53 6.31 -25.07 -16.58
N ALA A 54 5.86 -24.27 -17.56
CA ALA A 54 6.71 -23.76 -18.64
C ALA A 54 7.78 -22.77 -18.13
N LEU A 55 7.49 -22.04 -17.06
CA LEU A 55 8.36 -21.00 -16.51
C LEU A 55 9.38 -21.55 -15.49
N LYS A 56 9.39 -22.87 -15.24
CA LYS A 56 10.25 -23.49 -14.21
C LYS A 56 11.75 -23.25 -14.41
N ALA A 57 12.19 -23.09 -15.66
CA ALA A 57 13.58 -22.71 -15.97
C ALA A 57 13.86 -21.27 -15.54
N SER A 58 13.03 -20.32 -15.99
CA SER A 58 13.12 -18.90 -15.67
C SER A 58 12.95 -18.58 -14.19
N LEU A 59 12.07 -19.32 -13.50
CA LEU A 59 11.89 -19.23 -12.05
C LEU A 59 13.18 -19.57 -11.27
N LYS A 60 14.03 -20.47 -11.80
CA LYS A 60 15.31 -20.82 -11.16
C LYS A 60 16.32 -19.66 -11.26
N GLU A 61 16.20 -18.84 -12.29
CA GLU A 61 17.11 -17.73 -12.59
C GLU A 61 16.67 -16.42 -11.95
N ALA A 62 15.36 -16.14 -11.93
CA ALA A 62 14.76 -14.99 -11.26
C ALA A 62 14.89 -15.02 -9.72
N GLY A 63 15.19 -16.18 -9.14
CA GLY A 63 15.40 -16.34 -7.70
C GLY A 63 14.12 -16.62 -6.90
N ALA A 64 14.16 -16.36 -5.60
CA ALA A 64 13.03 -16.63 -4.71
C ALA A 64 11.93 -15.57 -4.88
N ARG A 65 10.66 -16.03 -4.93
CA ARG A 65 9.49 -15.15 -4.91
C ARG A 65 9.48 -14.33 -3.60
N PRO A 66 9.15 -13.02 -3.65
CA PRO A 66 8.97 -12.21 -2.45
C PRO A 66 7.87 -12.77 -1.54
N GLU A 67 8.02 -12.60 -0.23
CA GLU A 67 7.00 -13.00 0.74
C GLU A 67 5.91 -11.94 0.83
N ALA A 68 4.65 -12.39 0.76
CA ALA A 68 3.49 -11.51 0.94
C ALA A 68 3.22 -11.30 2.44
N SER A 69 3.33 -10.06 2.93
CA SER A 69 3.29 -9.75 4.37
C SER A 69 1.88 -9.71 5.00
N GLY A 70 0.83 -10.01 4.23
CA GLY A 70 -0.51 -10.30 4.76
C GLY A 70 -1.28 -9.08 5.29
N TYR A 71 -1.22 -7.95 4.59
CA TYR A 71 -2.01 -6.75 4.92
C TYR A 71 -3.52 -7.05 4.93
N SER A 72 -4.29 -6.40 5.81
CA SER A 72 -5.75 -6.64 5.93
C SER A 72 -6.61 -5.39 6.14
N SER A 73 -6.06 -4.31 6.71
CA SER A 73 -6.78 -3.06 6.89
C SER A 73 -5.84 -1.87 7.10
N PRO A 74 -6.21 -0.65 6.65
CA PRO A 74 -5.45 0.55 6.95
C PRO A 74 -5.51 0.87 8.45
N PRO A 75 -4.50 1.55 9.02
CA PRO A 75 -4.59 2.10 10.37
C PRO A 75 -5.78 3.08 10.51
N ASP A 76 -6.44 3.06 11.66
CA ASP A 76 -7.64 3.86 11.94
C ASP A 76 -7.70 4.38 13.38
N THR A 77 -8.51 5.41 13.63
CA THR A 77 -8.74 5.99 14.96
C THR A 77 -10.07 6.73 15.04
N ASN A 78 -10.68 6.69 16.23
CA ASN A 78 -11.87 7.48 16.58
C ASN A 78 -11.56 8.55 17.67
N SER A 79 -10.29 8.90 17.86
CA SER A 79 -9.88 9.86 18.90
C SER A 79 -10.34 11.28 18.60
N LEU A 80 -10.79 12.00 19.63
CA LEU A 80 -11.05 13.44 19.54
C LEU A 80 -9.78 14.28 19.67
N LEU A 81 -8.64 13.66 19.99
CA LEU A 81 -7.36 14.35 20.05
C LEU A 81 -6.78 14.45 18.64
N ILE A 82 -6.63 15.69 18.16
CA ILE A 82 -6.03 15.98 16.86
C ILE A 82 -4.68 15.25 16.69
N TRP A 83 -3.86 15.19 17.75
CA TRP A 83 -2.56 14.51 17.66
C TRP A 83 -2.67 13.01 17.34
N ASP A 84 -3.66 12.32 17.88
CA ASP A 84 -3.85 10.89 17.57
C ASP A 84 -4.26 10.71 16.12
N VAL A 85 -5.10 11.59 15.58
CA VAL A 85 -5.49 11.59 14.15
C VAL A 85 -4.26 11.78 13.26
N TRP A 86 -3.35 12.68 13.62
CA TRP A 86 -2.10 12.91 12.89
C TRP A 86 -1.14 11.72 12.97
N ILE A 87 -1.01 11.08 14.14
CA ILE A 87 -0.20 9.86 14.29
C ILE A 87 -0.76 8.72 13.44
N THR A 88 -2.08 8.52 13.46
CA THR A 88 -2.72 7.51 12.61
C THR A 88 -2.50 7.82 11.14
N TRP A 89 -2.66 9.08 10.72
CA TRP A 89 -2.38 9.50 9.33
C TRP A 89 -0.95 9.15 8.92
N TRP A 90 0.04 9.44 9.78
CA TRP A 90 1.44 9.11 9.53
C TRP A 90 1.66 7.61 9.39
N ASN A 91 1.07 6.81 10.28
CA ASN A 91 1.15 5.36 10.23
C ASN A 91 0.50 4.79 8.95
N THR A 92 -0.63 5.35 8.51
CA THR A 92 -1.28 4.99 7.25
C THR A 92 -0.37 5.28 6.07
N ARG A 93 0.30 6.45 6.03
CA ARG A 93 1.27 6.78 4.98
C ARG A 93 2.49 5.87 5.00
N LYS A 94 3.03 5.54 6.18
CA LYS A 94 4.15 4.61 6.30
C LYS A 94 3.77 3.23 5.77
N SER A 95 2.59 2.73 6.16
CA SER A 95 2.08 1.45 5.66
C SER A 95 1.82 1.49 4.15
N TYR A 96 1.30 2.60 3.61
CA TYR A 96 1.10 2.79 2.17
C TYR A 96 2.41 2.60 1.38
N TYR A 97 3.51 3.20 1.85
CA TYR A 97 4.80 3.04 1.19
C TYR A 97 5.34 1.61 1.27
N ALA A 98 5.14 0.93 2.42
CA ALA A 98 5.54 -0.47 2.55
C ALA A 98 4.77 -1.39 1.60
N VAL A 99 3.44 -1.19 1.47
CA VAL A 99 2.60 -1.94 0.53
C VAL A 99 3.06 -1.73 -0.91
N ASN A 100 3.35 -0.49 -1.31
CA ASN A 100 3.83 -0.19 -2.65
C ASN A 100 5.22 -0.77 -2.94
N ASP A 101 6.16 -0.68 -2.00
CA ASP A 101 7.50 -1.25 -2.16
C ASP A 101 7.42 -2.77 -2.37
N GLU A 102 6.59 -3.45 -1.57
CA GLU A 102 6.34 -4.89 -1.74
C GLU A 102 5.62 -5.21 -3.06
N THR A 103 4.69 -4.35 -3.50
CA THR A 103 4.05 -4.47 -4.81
C THR A 103 5.08 -4.42 -5.94
N GLU A 104 5.99 -3.46 -5.90
CA GLU A 104 7.07 -3.32 -6.89
C GLU A 104 7.96 -4.56 -6.90
N GLN A 105 8.33 -5.10 -5.74
CA GLN A 105 9.11 -6.35 -5.67
C GLN A 105 8.40 -7.54 -6.35
N HIS A 106 7.08 -7.68 -6.15
CA HIS A 106 6.30 -8.74 -6.81
C HIS A 106 6.16 -8.55 -8.32
N LEU A 107 6.09 -7.30 -8.79
CA LEU A 107 6.05 -6.97 -10.21
C LEU A 107 7.41 -7.16 -10.88
N ASP A 108 8.51 -6.74 -10.23
CA ASP A 108 9.87 -6.93 -10.72
C ASP A 108 10.22 -8.42 -10.83
N TYR A 109 9.83 -9.21 -9.84
CA TYR A 109 9.96 -10.68 -9.90
C TYR A 109 9.21 -11.26 -11.10
N THR A 110 7.96 -10.83 -11.29
CA THR A 110 7.11 -11.26 -12.40
C THR A 110 7.74 -10.91 -13.75
N ASP A 111 8.22 -9.67 -13.91
CA ASP A 111 8.83 -9.19 -15.15
C ASP A 111 10.14 -9.93 -15.46
N ALA A 112 10.98 -10.18 -14.43
CA ALA A 112 12.21 -10.95 -14.59
C ALA A 112 11.94 -12.37 -15.12
N VAL A 113 10.93 -13.06 -14.57
CA VAL A 113 10.56 -14.41 -15.02
C VAL A 113 10.04 -14.41 -16.46
N LEU A 114 9.19 -13.44 -16.81
CA LEU A 114 8.60 -13.35 -18.16
C LEU A 114 9.63 -12.95 -19.22
N ASN A 115 10.53 -12.01 -18.89
CA ASN A 115 11.58 -11.57 -19.78
C ASN A 115 12.56 -12.71 -20.07
N ASP A 116 12.98 -13.47 -19.06
CA ASP A 116 13.85 -14.63 -19.26
C ASP A 116 13.20 -15.70 -20.15
N GLN A 117 11.92 -16.00 -19.93
CA GLN A 117 11.18 -16.93 -20.79
C GLN A 117 11.17 -16.47 -22.26
N CYS A 118 11.01 -15.17 -22.51
CA CYS A 118 11.05 -14.61 -23.85
C CYS A 118 12.42 -14.83 -24.52
N HIS A 119 13.52 -14.59 -23.79
CA HIS A 119 14.88 -14.85 -24.29
C HIS A 119 15.10 -16.34 -24.58
N LEU A 120 14.60 -17.23 -23.72
CA LEU A 120 14.69 -18.68 -23.94
C LEU A 120 13.90 -19.16 -25.16
N GLU A 121 12.75 -18.54 -25.46
CA GLU A 121 11.97 -18.87 -26.64
C GLU A 121 12.62 -18.35 -27.93
N GLN A 122 13.19 -17.14 -27.91
CA GLN A 122 13.92 -16.58 -29.06
C GLN A 122 15.13 -17.43 -29.43
N ASN A 123 15.94 -17.84 -28.44
CA ASN A 123 17.12 -18.69 -28.66
C ASN A 123 16.80 -20.11 -29.15
N LYS A 124 15.54 -20.58 -29.04
CA LYS A 124 15.10 -21.86 -29.60
C LYS A 124 14.58 -21.75 -31.03
N SER A 125 14.33 -20.54 -31.51
CA SER A 125 13.79 -20.26 -32.84
C SER A 125 14.89 -20.04 -33.90
N GLU A 126 16.15 -19.91 -33.48
CA GLU A 126 17.35 -19.84 -34.33
C GLU A 126 17.98 -21.22 -34.53
#